data_AF-A0A8T8SA07-F1
#
_entry.id   AF-A0A8T8SA07-F1
#
_cell.length_a   1.000
_cell.length_b   1.000
_cell.length_c   1.000
_cell.angle_alpha   90.00
_cell.angle_beta   90.00
_cell.angle_gamma   90.00
#
_symmetry.space_group_name_H-M   'P 1'
#
loop_
_entity.id
_entity.type
_entity.pdbx_description
1 polymer ?
#
loop_
_entity_poly.entity_id
_entity_poly.type
_entity_poly.pdbx_seq_one_letter_code
_entity_poly.pdbx_strand_id
1 'polypeptide(L)'
;MFSSDEFCRYEAELLSTLDAPDTSGDDQLRAVLPLLGEQIQAHSAATQQHVDERLKDLREDANHGLGTVVEMVRELQLQHQKQMSEMHATLRGLLGFVMASSGPALNESDSPPPTSASASQSQSTPPVMSQDRDLSSCAERWREYKDGLRGGPSVEAMDAQWGAAWRADGKDRKHYERRMRIINKVKQLAVEKKVAERVAVVLLEHARNQLSNKSLAKLSEHIKDGRPLAYPDLSLGDL
;
A
#
# COMPACT_ATOMS: atom_id res chain seq x y z
N MET A 1 -8.79 -28.95 -1.34
CA MET A 1 -10.00 -28.86 -2.21
C MET A 1 -10.67 -30.22 -2.29
N PHE A 2 -9.95 -31.30 -2.63
CA PHE A 2 -10.46 -32.69 -2.65
C PHE A 2 -10.30 -33.43 -1.30
N SER A 3 -10.50 -32.73 -0.18
CA SER A 3 -10.26 -33.31 1.15
C SER A 3 -11.25 -32.80 2.21
N SER A 4 -12.31 -32.12 1.80
CA SER A 4 -13.39 -31.76 2.70
C SER A 4 -14.31 -32.97 2.92
N ASP A 5 -14.86 -33.11 4.12
CA ASP A 5 -15.80 -34.19 4.44
C ASP A 5 -17.02 -34.21 3.50
N GLU A 6 -17.47 -33.04 3.07
CA GLU A 6 -18.52 -32.86 2.05
C GLU A 6 -18.14 -33.53 0.72
N PHE A 7 -16.89 -33.36 0.29
CA PHE A 7 -16.39 -33.94 -0.96
C PHE A 7 -16.29 -35.46 -0.85
N CYS A 8 -15.80 -35.98 0.28
CA CYS A 8 -15.68 -37.42 0.50
C CYS A 8 -17.05 -38.12 0.52
N ARG A 9 -18.08 -37.47 1.07
CA ARG A 9 -19.46 -37.98 1.04
C ARG A 9 -20.04 -38.01 -0.37
N TYR A 10 -19.86 -36.92 -1.11
CA TYR A 10 -20.27 -36.81 -2.50
C TYR A 10 -19.59 -37.87 -3.38
N GLU A 11 -18.28 -38.08 -3.21
CA GLU A 11 -17.52 -39.09 -3.93
C GLU A 11 -18.05 -40.51 -3.67
N ALA A 12 -18.38 -40.83 -2.40
CA ALA A 12 -18.96 -42.12 -2.03
C ALA A 12 -20.35 -42.33 -2.65
N GLU A 13 -21.19 -41.30 -2.69
CA GLU A 13 -22.53 -41.33 -3.31
C GLU A 13 -22.44 -41.47 -4.84
N LEU A 14 -21.48 -40.77 -5.46
CA LEU A 14 -21.21 -40.85 -6.89
C LEU A 14 -20.79 -42.26 -7.31
N LEU A 15 -19.83 -42.84 -6.58
CA LEU A 15 -19.35 -44.21 -6.82
C LEU A 15 -20.45 -45.25 -6.61
N SER A 16 -21.29 -45.08 -5.58
CA SER A 16 -22.44 -45.97 -5.35
C SER A 16 -23.47 -45.91 -6.48
N THR A 17 -23.61 -44.77 -7.15
CA THR A 17 -24.57 -44.59 -8.26
C THR A 17 -24.03 -45.17 -9.56
N LEU A 18 -22.70 -45.16 -9.73
CA LEU A 18 -21.98 -45.71 -10.88
C LEU A 18 -21.91 -47.25 -10.89
N ASP A 19 -21.97 -47.90 -9.73
CA ASP A 19 -21.91 -49.37 -9.59
C ASP A 19 -23.23 -50.11 -9.92
N ALA A 20 -24.29 -49.40 -10.33
CA ALA A 20 -25.57 -50.01 -10.70
C ALA A 20 -25.47 -50.76 -12.05
N PRO A 21 -25.73 -52.09 -12.09
CA PRO A 21 -25.22 -52.99 -13.14
C PRO A 21 -25.86 -52.91 -14.53
N ASP A 22 -26.61 -51.85 -14.90
CA ASP A 22 -27.19 -51.76 -16.25
C ASP A 22 -27.57 -50.32 -16.69
N THR A 23 -26.84 -49.31 -16.20
CA THR A 23 -27.07 -47.93 -16.65
C THR A 23 -26.23 -47.62 -17.90
N SER A 24 -26.90 -47.35 -19.01
CA SER A 24 -26.27 -46.72 -20.18
C SER A 24 -25.56 -45.44 -19.73
N GLY A 25 -24.41 -45.11 -20.31
CA GLY A 25 -23.66 -43.90 -19.93
C GLY A 25 -24.50 -42.61 -19.98
N ASP A 26 -25.55 -42.59 -20.80
CA ASP A 26 -26.51 -41.48 -20.90
C ASP A 26 -27.42 -41.36 -19.65
N ASP A 27 -27.80 -42.49 -19.05
CA ASP A 27 -28.59 -42.52 -17.81
C ASP A 27 -27.73 -42.12 -16.60
N GLN A 28 -26.44 -42.49 -16.61
CA GLN A 28 -25.48 -42.02 -15.62
C GLN A 28 -25.34 -40.49 -15.69
N LEU A 29 -25.14 -39.93 -16.89
CA LEU A 29 -25.06 -38.47 -17.07
C LEU A 29 -26.34 -37.76 -16.61
N ARG A 30 -27.52 -38.30 -16.91
CA ARG A 30 -28.79 -37.74 -16.42
C ARG A 30 -28.91 -37.76 -14.90
N ALA A 31 -28.36 -38.77 -14.24
CA ALA A 31 -28.37 -38.85 -12.78
C ALA A 31 -27.42 -37.83 -12.14
N VAL A 32 -26.23 -37.61 -12.73
CA VAL A 32 -25.21 -36.73 -12.11
C VAL A 32 -25.42 -35.25 -12.43
N LEU A 33 -26.00 -34.90 -13.58
CA LEU A 33 -26.15 -33.50 -14.02
C LEU A 33 -26.89 -32.59 -13.02
N PRO A 34 -28.02 -33.00 -12.41
CA PRO A 34 -28.70 -32.21 -11.39
C PRO A 34 -27.84 -31.93 -10.16
N LEU A 35 -27.11 -32.94 -9.67
CA LEU A 35 -26.23 -32.82 -8.50
C LEU A 35 -25.08 -31.85 -8.76
N LEU A 36 -24.50 -31.91 -9.97
CA LEU A 36 -23.45 -30.99 -10.38
C LEU A 36 -23.97 -29.55 -10.49
N GLY A 37 -25.20 -29.40 -11.01
CA GLY A 37 -25.88 -28.11 -11.08
C GLY A 37 -26.12 -27.50 -9.70
N GLU A 38 -26.60 -28.31 -8.76
CA GLU A 38 -26.82 -27.90 -7.37
C GLU A 38 -25.50 -27.50 -6.69
N GLN A 39 -24.43 -28.26 -6.89
CA GLN A 39 -23.12 -27.95 -6.30
C GLN A 39 -22.49 -26.68 -6.87
N ILE A 40 -22.63 -26.44 -8.18
CA ILE A 40 -22.20 -25.18 -8.81
C ILE A 40 -22.99 -24.00 -8.24
N GLN A 41 -24.31 -24.14 -8.08
CA GLN A 41 -25.15 -23.08 -7.52
C GLN A 41 -24.83 -22.80 -6.05
N ALA A 42 -24.69 -23.84 -5.22
CA ALA A 42 -24.33 -23.70 -3.82
C ALA A 42 -22.96 -23.02 -3.65
N HIS A 43 -21.97 -23.44 -4.44
CA HIS A 43 -20.64 -22.81 -4.41
C HIS A 43 -20.67 -21.36 -4.92
N SER A 44 -21.42 -21.08 -5.98
CA SER A 44 -21.61 -19.72 -6.49
C SER A 44 -22.24 -18.81 -5.44
N ALA A 45 -23.28 -19.28 -4.76
CA ALA A 45 -23.96 -18.54 -3.70
C ALA A 45 -23.03 -18.27 -2.51
N ALA A 46 -22.29 -19.29 -2.05
CA ALA A 46 -21.32 -19.13 -0.95
C ALA A 46 -20.20 -18.14 -1.31
N THR A 47 -19.72 -18.19 -2.57
CA THR A 47 -18.69 -17.26 -3.06
C THR A 47 -19.22 -15.83 -3.13
N GLN A 48 -20.44 -15.63 -3.62
CA GLN A 48 -21.08 -14.31 -3.66
C GLN A 48 -21.24 -13.73 -2.25
N GLN A 49 -21.74 -14.52 -1.30
CA GLN A 49 -21.87 -14.10 0.09
C GLN A 49 -20.53 -13.68 0.70
N HIS A 50 -19.45 -14.43 0.45
CA HIS A 50 -18.13 -14.07 0.94
C HIS A 50 -17.62 -12.76 0.33
N VAL A 51 -17.83 -12.55 -0.96
CA VAL A 51 -17.44 -11.31 -1.64
C VAL A 51 -18.24 -10.12 -1.08
N ASP A 52 -19.54 -10.28 -0.88
CA ASP A 52 -20.41 -9.23 -0.35
C ASP A 52 -20.02 -8.84 1.09
N GLU A 53 -19.71 -9.82 1.93
CA GLU A 53 -19.24 -9.60 3.31
C GLU A 53 -17.91 -8.84 3.32
N ARG A 54 -16.94 -9.26 2.48
CA ARG A 54 -15.66 -8.55 2.33
C ARG A 54 -15.83 -7.12 1.82
N LEU A 55 -16.78 -6.89 0.91
CA LEU A 55 -17.04 -5.55 0.37
C LEU A 55 -17.66 -4.63 1.44
N LYS A 56 -18.51 -5.19 2.30
CA LYS A 56 -19.11 -4.48 3.42
C LYS A 56 -18.05 -4.06 4.43
N ASP A 57 -17.17 -4.97 4.84
CA ASP A 57 -16.06 -4.66 5.75
C ASP A 57 -15.18 -3.53 5.20
N LEU A 58 -14.79 -3.63 3.93
CA LEU A 58 -13.96 -2.62 3.27
C LEU A 58 -14.63 -1.24 3.23
N ARG A 59 -15.97 -1.21 3.07
CA ARG A 59 -16.75 0.03 3.09
C ARG A 59 -16.79 0.64 4.48
N GLU A 60 -16.96 -0.18 5.52
CA GLU A 60 -16.96 0.28 6.91
C GLU A 60 -15.59 0.85 7.29
N ASP A 61 -14.50 0.17 6.92
CA ASP A 61 -13.13 0.64 7.12
C ASP A 61 -12.85 1.98 6.41
N ALA A 62 -13.29 2.11 5.16
CA ALA A 62 -13.13 3.35 4.40
C ALA A 62 -13.88 4.53 5.04
N ASN A 63 -15.12 4.30 5.49
CA ASN A 63 -15.90 5.31 6.19
C ASN A 63 -15.26 5.71 7.52
N HIS A 64 -14.75 4.73 8.28
CA HIS A 64 -14.06 4.99 9.55
C HIS A 64 -12.78 5.80 9.34
N GLY A 65 -11.94 5.41 8.37
CA GLY A 65 -10.71 6.12 8.04
C GLY A 65 -10.98 7.57 7.62
N LEU A 66 -12.02 7.80 6.81
CA LEU A 66 -12.40 9.14 6.37
C LEU A 66 -12.89 10.02 7.53
N GLY A 67 -13.63 9.43 8.49
CA GLY A 67 -14.01 10.11 9.73
C GLY A 67 -12.80 10.59 10.54
N THR A 68 -11.80 9.72 10.72
CA THR A 68 -10.56 10.06 11.43
C THR A 68 -9.77 11.19 10.74
N VAL A 69 -9.70 11.17 9.41
CA VAL A 69 -9.04 12.25 8.64
C VAL A 69 -9.78 13.57 8.81
N VAL A 70 -11.12 13.56 8.78
CA VAL A 70 -11.93 14.78 8.98
C VAL A 70 -11.70 15.37 10.36
N GLU A 71 -11.67 14.56 11.41
CA GLU A 71 -11.35 15.03 12.76
C GLU A 71 -9.92 15.59 12.85
N MET A 72 -8.93 14.91 12.26
CA MET A 72 -7.56 15.42 12.23
C MET A 72 -7.44 16.77 11.52
N VAL A 73 -8.14 16.96 10.39
CA VAL A 73 -8.16 18.25 9.66
C VAL A 73 -8.81 19.33 10.51
N ARG A 74 -9.89 19.00 11.25
CA ARG A 74 -10.55 19.93 12.16
C ARG A 74 -9.62 20.37 13.30
N GLU A 75 -8.91 19.43 13.92
CA GLU A 75 -7.92 19.72 14.95
C GLU A 75 -6.78 20.60 14.43
N LEU A 76 -6.27 20.30 13.23
CA LEU A 76 -5.23 21.10 12.60
C LEU A 76 -5.68 22.54 12.32
N GLN A 77 -6.93 22.73 11.86
CA GLN A 77 -7.50 24.06 11.67
C GLN A 77 -7.62 24.83 12.99
N LEU A 78 -8.04 24.17 14.07
CA LEU A 78 -8.11 24.80 15.40
C LEU A 78 -6.73 25.20 15.91
N GLN A 79 -5.71 24.36 15.73
CA GLN A 79 -4.32 24.71 16.08
C GLN A 79 -3.84 25.91 15.27
N HIS A 80 -4.08 25.91 13.96
CA HIS A 80 -3.69 27.03 13.10
C HIS A 80 -4.37 28.34 13.53
N GLN A 81 -5.66 28.29 13.86
CA GLN A 81 -6.41 29.45 14.34
C GLN A 81 -5.89 29.96 15.69
N LYS A 82 -5.56 29.04 16.61
CA LYS A 82 -4.96 29.38 17.90
C LYS A 82 -3.61 30.07 17.71
N GLN A 83 -2.74 29.50 16.87
CA GLN A 83 -1.44 30.07 16.55
C GLN A 83 -1.57 31.48 15.94
N MET A 84 -2.52 31.67 15.02
CA MET A 84 -2.82 32.99 14.46
C MET A 84 -3.31 33.97 15.54
N SER A 85 -4.18 33.54 16.46
CA SER A 85 -4.68 34.39 17.55
C SER A 85 -3.58 34.82 18.53
N GLU A 86 -2.65 33.92 18.87
CA GLU A 86 -1.49 34.19 19.72
C GLU A 86 -0.51 35.14 19.03
N MET A 87 -0.28 34.96 17.73
CA MET A 87 0.49 35.89 16.92
C MET A 87 -0.16 37.28 16.92
N HIS A 88 -1.48 37.37 16.72
CA HIS A 88 -2.21 38.63 16.76
C HIS A 88 -2.17 39.30 18.15
N ALA A 89 -2.25 38.53 19.23
CA ALA A 89 -2.13 39.04 20.60
C ALA A 89 -0.71 39.58 20.87
N THR A 90 0.32 38.86 20.43
CA THR A 90 1.73 39.29 20.53
C THR A 90 1.97 40.57 19.74
N LEU A 91 1.46 40.65 18.50
CA LEU A 91 1.60 41.85 17.66
C LEU A 91 0.89 43.05 18.30
N ARG A 92 -0.31 42.86 18.87
CA ARG A 92 -1.01 43.92 19.62
C ARG A 92 -0.27 44.34 20.88
N GLY A 93 0.32 43.41 21.63
CA GLY A 93 1.14 43.73 22.80
C GLY A 93 2.37 44.56 22.42
N LEU A 94 3.02 44.20 21.32
CA LEU A 94 4.20 44.90 20.80
C LEU A 94 3.85 46.28 20.22
N LEU A 95 2.73 46.41 19.51
CA LEU A 95 2.21 47.72 19.05
C LEU A 95 1.67 48.60 20.19
N GLY A 96 1.06 48.01 21.21
CA GLY A 96 0.62 48.71 22.43
C GLY A 96 1.80 49.23 23.25
N PHE A 97 2.92 48.50 23.25
CA PHE A 97 4.18 48.93 23.86
C PHE A 97 4.84 50.11 23.12
N VAL A 98 4.68 50.20 21.79
CA VAL A 98 5.27 51.27 20.96
C VAL A 98 4.49 52.60 21.02
N MET A 99 3.18 52.60 21.34
CA MET A 99 2.41 53.85 21.46
C MET A 99 2.44 54.50 22.86
N ALA A 100 3.01 53.84 23.88
CA ALA A 100 3.05 54.37 25.26
C ALA A 100 4.33 55.15 25.62
N SER A 101 5.31 55.27 24.71
CA SER A 101 6.59 55.94 24.98
C SER A 101 6.93 56.99 23.93
N SER A 102 6.07 58.00 23.79
CA SER A 102 6.44 59.26 23.13
C SER A 102 7.04 60.23 24.16
N GLY A 103 8.37 60.19 24.30
CA GLY A 103 9.19 61.17 25.00
C GLY A 103 10.59 61.21 24.36
N PRO A 104 11.16 62.39 24.03
CA PRO A 104 12.35 62.47 23.17
C PRO A 104 13.65 62.59 23.99
N ALA A 105 14.73 61.95 23.54
CA ALA A 105 16.11 62.48 23.56
C ALA A 105 17.17 61.45 23.10
N LEU A 106 17.90 61.85 22.05
CA LEU A 106 19.38 61.83 21.85
C LEU A 106 20.24 60.56 22.07
N ASN A 107 21.10 60.32 21.06
CA ASN A 107 22.43 59.64 21.08
C ASN A 107 22.44 58.14 21.46
N GLU A 108 23.33 57.25 21.00
CA GLU A 108 24.61 57.30 20.30
C GLU A 108 24.88 55.89 19.72
N SER A 109 25.83 55.81 18.80
CA SER A 109 26.42 54.63 18.16
C SER A 109 26.62 53.38 19.03
N ASP A 110 26.24 52.20 18.53
CA ASP A 110 27.15 51.05 18.38
C ASP A 110 26.54 49.95 17.49
N SER A 111 27.34 49.37 16.59
CA SER A 111 27.00 48.14 15.85
C SER A 111 27.47 46.93 16.65
N PRO A 112 26.71 45.81 16.66
CA PRO A 112 27.28 44.60 16.05
C PRO A 112 26.21 43.69 15.39
N PRO A 113 26.60 42.54 14.81
CA PRO A 113 26.38 42.18 13.40
C PRO A 113 24.96 41.66 13.06
N PRO A 114 24.59 41.51 11.77
CA PRO A 114 23.39 40.78 11.40
C PRO A 114 23.61 39.30 11.72
N THR A 115 23.08 38.86 12.86
CA THR A 115 22.88 37.44 13.12
C THR A 115 21.88 36.96 12.08
N SER A 116 22.40 36.34 11.02
CA SER A 116 21.62 35.51 10.12
C SER A 116 20.72 34.64 10.98
N ALA A 117 19.41 34.90 10.89
CA ALA A 117 18.40 33.95 11.32
C ALA A 117 18.58 32.73 10.41
N SER A 118 19.55 31.88 10.75
CA SER A 118 19.52 30.48 10.38
C SER A 118 18.18 30.00 10.91
N ALA A 119 17.22 29.84 10.00
CA ALA A 119 16.09 28.98 10.22
C ALA A 119 16.68 27.68 10.73
N SER A 120 16.58 27.47 12.04
CA SER A 120 16.83 26.20 12.69
C SER A 120 15.81 25.26 12.07
N GLN A 121 16.16 24.67 10.92
CA GLN A 121 15.61 23.40 10.51
C GLN A 121 15.95 22.49 11.67
N SER A 122 15.02 22.39 12.61
CA SER A 122 14.99 21.35 13.61
C SER A 122 15.24 20.07 12.83
N GLN A 123 16.47 19.56 12.93
CA GLN A 123 16.84 18.27 12.37
C GLN A 123 16.05 17.26 13.21
N SER A 124 14.78 17.09 12.84
CA SER A 124 13.93 16.05 13.34
C SER A 124 14.66 14.76 13.01
N THR A 125 15.25 14.16 14.05
CA THR A 125 15.86 12.84 13.97
C THR A 125 14.91 11.93 13.21
N PRO A 126 15.38 11.21 12.18
CA PRO A 126 14.51 10.38 11.37
C PRO A 126 13.74 9.43 12.29
N PRO A 127 12.42 9.28 12.11
CA PRO A 127 11.67 8.29 12.87
C PRO A 127 12.32 6.92 12.66
N VAL A 128 12.41 6.13 13.74
CA VAL A 128 12.92 4.77 13.68
C VAL A 128 11.88 3.91 12.96
N MET A 129 11.95 3.90 11.63
CA MET A 129 11.11 3.07 10.77
C MET A 129 11.91 1.85 10.35
N SER A 130 11.46 0.67 10.78
CA SER A 130 11.93 -0.59 10.24
C SER A 130 11.05 -0.98 9.05
N GLN A 131 11.68 -1.41 7.97
CA GLN A 131 10.96 -1.89 6.79
C GLN A 131 10.24 -3.20 7.10
N ASP A 132 8.97 -3.31 6.71
CA ASP A 132 8.20 -4.53 6.94
C ASP A 132 8.86 -5.72 6.22
N ARG A 133 9.13 -6.79 6.97
CA ARG A 133 9.85 -7.99 6.49
C ARG A 133 8.89 -9.07 6.01
N ASP A 134 7.61 -8.97 6.36
CA ASP A 134 6.61 -10.00 6.11
C ASP A 134 5.87 -9.78 4.78
N LEU A 135 6.20 -8.71 4.04
CA LEU A 135 5.59 -8.45 2.73
C LEU A 135 5.93 -9.52 1.71
N SER A 136 4.88 -10.08 1.13
CA SER A 136 4.91 -11.31 0.34
C SER A 136 4.59 -11.10 -1.14
N SER A 137 4.02 -9.95 -1.51
CA SER A 137 3.68 -9.59 -2.89
C SER A 137 4.38 -8.32 -3.42
N CYS A 138 4.44 -8.17 -4.75
CA CYS A 138 4.87 -6.91 -5.36
C CYS A 138 3.92 -5.75 -5.02
N ALA A 139 2.62 -6.03 -4.92
CA ALA A 139 1.60 -5.04 -4.59
C ALA A 139 1.77 -4.46 -3.18
N GLU A 140 2.04 -5.30 -2.19
CA GLU A 140 2.34 -4.84 -0.83
C GLU A 140 3.60 -3.98 -0.77
N ARG A 141 4.66 -4.38 -1.48
CA ARG A 141 5.89 -3.58 -1.54
C ARG A 141 5.68 -2.23 -2.19
N TRP A 142 4.88 -2.20 -3.26
CA TRP A 142 4.53 -0.98 -3.96
C TRP A 142 3.70 -0.04 -3.07
N ARG A 143 2.71 -0.59 -2.35
CA ARG A 143 1.88 0.14 -1.39
C ARG A 143 2.71 0.74 -0.26
N GLU A 144 3.62 -0.02 0.37
CA GLU A 144 4.54 0.54 1.37
C GLU A 144 5.39 1.67 0.78
N TYR A 145 5.79 1.53 -0.48
CA TYR A 145 6.61 2.53 -1.14
C TYR A 145 5.88 3.85 -1.41
N LYS A 146 4.64 3.79 -1.93
CA LYS A 146 3.86 4.96 -2.32
C LYS A 146 3.04 5.55 -1.18
N ASP A 147 2.34 4.69 -0.46
CA ASP A 147 1.29 5.09 0.49
C ASP A 147 1.75 4.93 1.95
N GLY A 148 2.71 4.04 2.19
CA GLY A 148 3.08 3.59 3.53
C GLY A 148 2.24 2.39 3.99
N LEU A 149 2.53 1.91 5.19
CA LEU A 149 1.82 0.79 5.81
C LEU A 149 1.67 1.02 7.31
N ARG A 150 0.59 0.50 7.89
CA ARG A 150 0.34 0.47 9.35
C ARG A 150 0.42 1.87 10.01
N GLY A 151 -0.05 2.91 9.30
CA GLY A 151 -0.01 4.30 9.77
C GLY A 151 1.38 4.95 9.73
N GLY A 152 2.40 4.24 9.22
CA GLY A 152 3.73 4.80 8.99
C GLY A 152 3.82 5.58 7.67
N PRO A 153 4.84 6.45 7.52
CA PRO A 153 5.08 7.19 6.28
C PRO A 153 5.44 6.23 5.14
N SER A 154 5.26 6.70 3.90
CA SER A 154 5.70 5.97 2.72
C SER A 154 7.22 5.97 2.58
N VAL A 155 7.79 4.91 2.01
CA VAL A 155 9.25 4.85 1.74
C VAL A 155 9.69 5.99 0.82
N GLU A 156 8.84 6.39 -0.14
CA GLU A 156 9.10 7.52 -1.03
C GLU A 156 9.20 8.85 -0.25
N ALA A 157 8.31 9.09 0.71
CA ALA A 157 8.38 10.27 1.57
C ALA A 157 9.61 10.24 2.48
N MET A 158 9.95 9.06 3.02
CA MET A 158 11.14 8.87 3.84
C MET A 158 12.43 9.17 3.06
N ASP A 159 12.53 8.66 1.83
CA ASP A 159 13.67 8.93 0.95
C ASP A 159 13.76 10.41 0.56
N ALA A 160 12.62 11.08 0.34
CA ALA A 160 12.58 12.50 0.02
C ALA A 160 13.02 13.39 1.20
N GLN A 161 12.59 13.05 2.42
CA GLN A 161 12.82 13.89 3.59
C GLN A 161 14.18 13.61 4.29
N TRP A 162 14.64 12.36 4.33
CA TRP A 162 15.85 11.97 5.06
C TRP A 162 16.89 11.22 4.23
N GLY A 163 16.60 10.86 2.97
CA GLY A 163 17.55 10.18 2.10
C GLY A 163 18.05 8.85 2.67
N ALA A 164 19.37 8.67 2.76
CA ALA A 164 19.95 7.44 3.32
C ALA A 164 19.97 7.40 4.86
N ALA A 165 19.73 8.53 5.54
CA ALA A 165 19.92 8.65 6.98
C ALA A 165 18.94 7.78 7.79
N TRP A 166 17.70 7.64 7.32
CA TRP A 166 16.68 6.81 8.00
C TRP A 166 16.93 5.30 7.89
N ARG A 167 17.87 4.89 7.04
CA ARG A 167 18.24 3.49 6.75
C ARG A 167 19.73 3.24 7.00
N ALA A 168 20.26 3.85 8.07
CA ALA A 168 21.66 3.77 8.44
C ALA A 168 22.11 2.36 8.85
N ASP A 169 21.21 1.51 9.33
CA ASP A 169 21.55 0.13 9.68
C ASP A 169 21.92 -0.72 8.45
N GLY A 170 22.99 -1.51 8.59
CA GLY A 170 23.52 -2.31 7.48
C GLY A 170 22.56 -3.39 6.98
N LYS A 171 21.72 -3.95 7.87
CA LYS A 171 20.72 -4.97 7.48
C LYS A 171 19.54 -4.34 6.76
N ASP A 172 19.14 -3.13 7.16
CA ASP A 172 18.08 -2.37 6.49
C ASP A 172 18.53 -1.89 5.11
N ARG A 173 19.79 -1.50 4.94
CA ARG A 173 20.33 -1.10 3.63
C ARG A 173 20.24 -2.23 2.59
N LYS A 174 20.66 -3.45 2.92
CA LYS A 174 20.58 -4.59 1.98
C LYS A 174 19.13 -4.92 1.59
N HIS A 175 18.21 -4.82 2.56
CA HIS A 175 16.79 -5.07 2.30
C HIS A 175 16.17 -3.99 1.43
N TYR A 176 16.46 -2.73 1.75
CA TYR A 176 16.08 -1.57 0.95
C TYR A 176 16.54 -1.74 -0.50
N GLU A 177 17.81 -2.05 -0.74
CA GLU A 177 18.34 -2.26 -2.09
C GLU A 177 17.57 -3.35 -2.84
N ARG A 178 17.34 -4.50 -2.19
CA ARG A 178 16.59 -5.62 -2.79
C ARG A 178 15.17 -5.21 -3.16
N ARG A 179 14.50 -4.44 -2.28
CA ARG A 179 13.15 -3.92 -2.50
C ARG A 179 13.11 -2.89 -3.63
N MET A 180 14.07 -1.97 -3.65
CA MET A 180 14.16 -0.92 -4.66
C MET A 180 14.38 -1.48 -6.06
N ARG A 181 15.01 -2.64 -6.22
CA ARG A 181 15.07 -3.32 -7.55
C ARG A 181 13.67 -3.64 -8.09
N ILE A 182 12.76 -4.09 -7.23
CA ILE A 182 11.38 -4.38 -7.63
C ILE A 182 10.64 -3.08 -7.93
N ILE A 183 10.71 -2.09 -7.03
CA ILE A 183 10.07 -0.78 -7.21
C ILE A 183 10.52 -0.11 -8.51
N ASN A 184 11.82 -0.08 -8.76
CA ASN A 184 12.38 0.51 -9.98
C ASN A 184 11.95 -0.29 -11.22
N LYS A 185 11.84 -1.62 -11.13
CA LYS A 185 11.32 -2.42 -12.24
C LYS A 185 9.84 -2.14 -12.52
N VAL A 186 9.02 -1.89 -11.50
CA VAL A 186 7.62 -1.44 -11.70
C VAL A 186 7.60 -0.10 -12.43
N LYS A 187 8.39 0.89 -11.98
CA LYS A 187 8.49 2.21 -12.64
C LYS A 187 8.95 2.07 -14.09
N GLN A 188 9.96 1.25 -14.34
CA GLN A 188 10.45 0.95 -15.68
C GLN A 188 9.38 0.30 -16.56
N LEU A 189 8.66 -0.72 -16.05
CA LEU A 189 7.62 -1.41 -16.80
C LEU A 189 6.44 -0.48 -17.15
N ALA A 190 6.06 0.42 -16.26
CA ALA A 190 5.01 1.41 -16.52
C ALA A 190 5.36 2.27 -17.75
N VAL A 191 6.62 2.70 -17.85
CA VAL A 191 7.13 3.46 -19.00
C VAL A 191 7.24 2.59 -20.25
N GLU A 192 7.88 1.42 -20.16
CA GLU A 192 8.13 0.51 -21.30
C GLU A 192 6.84 0.03 -21.96
N LYS A 193 5.83 -0.30 -21.15
CA LYS A 193 4.54 -0.83 -21.62
C LYS A 193 3.49 0.27 -21.82
N LYS A 194 3.81 1.53 -21.49
CA LYS A 194 2.88 2.67 -21.55
C LYS A 194 1.59 2.41 -20.76
N VAL A 195 1.73 1.89 -19.55
CA VAL A 195 0.61 1.57 -18.65
C VAL A 195 0.75 2.30 -17.32
N ALA A 196 -0.36 2.43 -16.59
CA ALA A 196 -0.31 2.94 -15.23
C ALA A 196 0.54 2.04 -14.31
N GLU A 197 1.18 2.63 -13.29
CA GLU A 197 2.05 1.89 -12.34
C GLU A 197 1.33 0.71 -11.68
N ARG A 198 0.06 0.87 -11.31
CA ARG A 198 -0.79 -0.21 -10.78
C ARG A 198 -0.88 -1.42 -11.72
N VAL A 199 -0.92 -1.18 -13.03
CA VAL A 199 -0.95 -2.26 -14.04
C VAL A 199 0.43 -2.89 -14.13
N ALA A 200 1.50 -2.09 -14.11
CA ALA A 200 2.88 -2.60 -14.10
C ALA A 200 3.18 -3.48 -12.87
N VAL A 201 2.62 -3.17 -11.69
CA VAL A 201 2.68 -4.03 -10.50
C VAL A 201 2.06 -5.40 -10.80
N VAL A 202 0.86 -5.43 -11.40
CA VAL A 202 0.17 -6.68 -11.76
C VAL A 202 0.97 -7.48 -12.79
N LEU A 203 1.54 -6.82 -13.80
CA LEU A 203 2.41 -7.47 -14.79
C LEU A 203 3.65 -8.11 -14.14
N LEU A 204 4.31 -7.40 -13.23
CA LEU A 204 5.49 -7.90 -12.53
C LEU A 204 5.15 -9.06 -11.60
N GLU A 205 4.00 -8.98 -10.92
CA GLU A 205 3.50 -10.05 -10.07
C GLU A 205 3.14 -11.31 -10.88
N HIS A 206 2.51 -11.13 -12.05
CA HIS A 206 2.28 -12.23 -12.98
C HIS A 206 3.60 -12.88 -13.40
N ALA A 207 4.59 -12.09 -13.82
CA ALA A 207 5.91 -12.60 -14.19
C ALA A 207 6.61 -13.34 -13.05
N ARG A 208 6.49 -12.85 -11.81
CA ARG A 208 7.00 -13.52 -10.61
C ARG A 208 6.37 -14.91 -10.41
N ASN A 209 5.07 -15.02 -10.65
CA ASN A 209 4.34 -16.28 -10.47
C ASN A 209 4.69 -17.35 -11.50
N GLN A 210 5.33 -16.97 -12.62
CA GLN A 210 5.87 -17.90 -13.62
C GLN A 210 7.28 -18.42 -13.27
N LEU A 211 7.94 -17.85 -12.26
CA LEU A 211 9.23 -18.35 -11.79
C LEU A 211 9.07 -19.65 -11.00
N SER A 212 10.06 -20.55 -11.11
CA SER A 212 10.11 -21.76 -10.29
C SER A 212 10.16 -21.43 -8.79
N ASN A 213 10.94 -20.42 -8.43
CA ASN A 213 10.95 -19.84 -7.09
C ASN A 213 10.27 -18.47 -7.12
N LYS A 214 9.06 -18.43 -6.56
CA LYS A 214 8.20 -17.24 -6.57
C LYS A 214 8.62 -16.20 -5.53
N SER A 215 9.59 -16.47 -4.65
CA SER A 215 9.94 -15.52 -3.58
C SER A 215 10.37 -14.15 -4.14
N LEU A 216 10.01 -13.08 -3.44
CA LEU A 216 10.42 -11.73 -3.83
C LEU A 216 11.94 -11.52 -3.74
N ALA A 217 12.64 -12.33 -2.96
CA ALA A 217 14.10 -12.36 -2.95
C ALA A 217 14.64 -12.86 -4.29
N LYS A 218 14.10 -13.98 -4.82
CA LYS A 218 14.50 -14.48 -6.14
C LYS A 218 14.06 -13.56 -7.27
N LEU A 219 12.89 -12.93 -7.19
CA LEU A 219 12.51 -11.92 -8.18
C LEU A 219 13.55 -10.77 -8.24
N SER A 220 13.99 -10.25 -7.10
CA SER A 220 15.00 -9.18 -7.05
C SER A 220 16.34 -9.62 -7.64
N GLU A 221 16.74 -10.88 -7.44
CA GLU A 221 17.94 -11.45 -8.06
C GLU A 221 17.78 -11.63 -9.58
N HIS A 222 16.62 -12.11 -10.05
CA HIS A 222 16.32 -12.18 -11.49
C HIS A 222 16.43 -10.80 -12.15
N ILE A 223 15.90 -9.76 -11.51
CA ILE A 223 15.99 -8.38 -11.99
C ILE A 223 17.45 -7.90 -11.97
N LYS A 224 18.19 -8.18 -10.90
CA LYS A 224 19.62 -7.80 -10.77
C LYS A 224 20.46 -8.43 -11.88
N ASP A 225 20.22 -9.71 -12.17
CA ASP A 225 20.96 -10.47 -13.18
C ASP A 225 20.52 -10.15 -14.61
N GLY A 226 19.50 -9.29 -14.80
CA GLY A 226 18.97 -8.95 -16.12
C GLY A 226 18.29 -10.12 -16.83
N ARG A 227 17.81 -11.13 -16.09
CA ARG A 227 17.16 -12.30 -16.68
C ARG A 227 15.81 -11.89 -17.28
N PRO A 228 15.44 -12.44 -18.46
CA PRO A 228 14.16 -12.13 -19.07
C PRO A 228 13.00 -12.59 -18.18
N LEU A 229 11.96 -11.77 -18.10
CA LEU A 229 10.71 -12.03 -17.40
C LEU A 229 9.57 -12.07 -18.41
N ALA A 230 8.71 -13.08 -18.32
CA ALA A 230 7.56 -13.23 -19.21
C ALA A 230 6.39 -12.38 -18.68
N TYR A 231 5.90 -11.47 -19.52
CA TYR A 231 4.75 -10.62 -19.22
C TYR A 231 3.60 -11.02 -20.14
N PRO A 232 2.33 -10.92 -19.68
CA PRO A 232 1.20 -11.13 -20.56
C PRO A 232 1.21 -10.06 -21.66
N ASP A 233 0.78 -10.44 -22.86
CA ASP A 233 0.62 -9.48 -23.94
C ASP A 233 -0.56 -8.54 -23.62
N LEU A 234 -0.32 -7.26 -23.82
CA LEU A 234 -1.31 -6.20 -23.63
C LEU A 234 -1.75 -5.60 -24.96
N SER A 235 -1.28 -6.15 -26.09
CA SER A 235 -1.79 -5.80 -27.39
C SER A 235 -3.30 -6.12 -27.43
N LEU A 236 -4.11 -5.12 -27.77
CA LEU A 236 -5.55 -5.26 -27.99
C LEU A 236 -5.82 -5.95 -29.34
N GLY A 237 -5.04 -6.98 -29.69
CA GLY A 237 -5.30 -7.82 -30.84
C GLY A 237 -6.32 -8.88 -30.44
N ASP A 238 -7.50 -8.83 -31.04
CA ASP A 238 -8.60 -9.81 -30.95
C ASP A 238 -9.59 -9.62 -29.78
N LEU A 239 -10.15 -8.41 -29.65
CA LEU A 239 -11.50 -8.21 -29.11
C LEU A 239 -12.39 -7.53 -30.16
#